data_AF-A0AB36CLH7-F1
#
_entry.id   AF-A0AB36CLH7-F1
#
_cell.length_a   1.000
_cell.length_b   1.000
_cell.length_c   1.000
_cell.angle_alpha   90.00
_cell.angle_beta   90.00
_cell.angle_gamma   90.00
#
_symmetry.space_group_name_H-M   'P 1'
#
loop_
_entity.id
_entity.type
_entity.pdbx_description
1 polymer ?
#
loop_
_entity_poly.entity_id
_entity_poly.type
_entity_poly.pdbx_seq_one_letter_code
_entity_poly.pdbx_strand_id
1 'polypeptide(L)'
;MDEAQINLEQAATENRSQLVREEFRDKVHVLPDPWGLQSVELFFQASGSNSIIIAENTDSSQLRAASIAVAQRVPMVTYDDSMRSELIAQIDALGITRILLVGDLPFASTHGDLEILHDPGTTQALGEMTAFQFTSQVVDSPEGMVKAVADVESADFTELKAAWEPLYREERWETEPIPAQSRRDSGMSPVIIVTPESSVASVANVKAWGGEVWVMPTGDPRDSKHQMALVSGLEDGPLVALGPQFGDANLLTDRIMHGWNSSTHANS
;
A
#
# COMPACT_ATOMS: atom_id res chain seq x y z
N MET A 1 -6.18 23.32 -3.06
CA MET A 1 -6.52 24.63 -2.46
C MET A 1 -5.63 25.68 -3.11
N ASP A 2 -5.91 26.97 -2.93
CA ASP A 2 -4.92 27.99 -3.29
C ASP A 2 -3.77 27.94 -2.26
N GLU A 3 -2.52 27.90 -2.71
CA GLU A 3 -1.34 27.86 -1.83
C GLU A 3 -1.30 29.04 -0.85
N ALA A 4 -1.86 30.19 -1.26
CA ALA A 4 -1.98 31.37 -0.42
C ALA A 4 -2.81 31.12 0.86
N GLN A 5 -3.72 30.14 0.85
CA GLN A 5 -4.62 29.83 1.97
C GLN A 5 -4.06 28.78 2.94
N ILE A 6 -2.96 28.11 2.58
CA ILE A 6 -2.37 27.07 3.42
C ILE A 6 -1.64 27.72 4.60
N ASN A 7 -1.99 27.35 5.83
CA ASN A 7 -1.29 27.74 7.04
C ASN A 7 -0.50 26.55 7.59
N LEU A 8 0.83 26.61 7.52
CA LEU A 8 1.71 25.51 7.95
C LEU A 8 1.74 25.33 9.47
N GLU A 9 1.57 26.39 10.26
CA GLU A 9 1.51 26.28 11.73
C GLU A 9 0.22 25.56 12.17
N GLN A 10 -0.88 25.86 11.48
CA GLN A 10 -2.15 25.15 11.69
C GLN A 10 -2.02 23.68 11.29
N ALA A 11 -1.49 23.40 10.09
CA ALA A 11 -1.26 22.03 9.63
C ALA A 11 -0.37 21.25 10.61
N ALA A 12 0.71 21.87 11.12
CA ALA A 12 1.57 21.25 12.13
C ALA A 12 0.85 20.94 13.44
N THR A 13 -0.09 21.80 13.85
CA THR A 13 -0.90 21.58 15.03
C THR A 13 -1.89 20.43 14.82
N GLU A 14 -2.54 20.38 13.66
CA GLU A 14 -3.47 19.31 13.29
C GLU A 14 -2.74 17.95 13.23
N ASN A 15 -1.61 17.89 12.54
CA ASN A 15 -0.78 16.68 12.41
C ASN A 15 -0.34 16.11 13.76
N ARG A 16 0.19 16.95 14.67
CA ARG A 16 0.61 16.52 16.01
C ARG A 16 -0.55 16.14 16.95
N SER A 17 -1.76 16.61 16.66
CA SER A 17 -2.94 16.34 17.49
C SER A 17 -3.60 15.00 17.19
N GLN A 18 -3.16 14.29 16.15
CA GLN A 18 -3.74 13.01 15.75
C GLN A 18 -3.50 11.93 16.80
N LEU A 19 -4.55 11.17 17.11
CA LEU A 19 -4.44 9.96 17.91
C LEU A 19 -3.89 8.84 17.03
N VAL A 20 -2.71 8.33 17.38
CA VAL A 20 -2.04 7.25 16.63
C VAL A 20 -1.77 6.05 17.52
N ARG A 21 -1.63 4.88 16.90
CA ARG A 21 -1.21 3.68 17.62
C ARG A 21 0.21 3.84 18.18
N GLU A 22 0.46 3.21 19.32
CA GLU A 22 1.69 3.37 20.09
C GLU A 22 2.94 2.99 19.30
N GLU A 23 2.86 1.99 18.41
CA GLU A 23 3.98 1.58 17.58
C GLU A 23 4.52 2.68 16.65
N PHE A 24 3.68 3.66 16.27
CA PHE A 24 4.03 4.78 15.39
C PHE A 24 4.31 6.08 16.13
N ARG A 25 3.99 6.16 17.43
CA ARG A 25 4.20 7.37 18.23
C ARG A 25 5.67 7.75 18.22
N ASP A 26 5.94 9.03 18.02
CA ASP A 26 7.28 9.62 18.07
C ASP A 26 8.29 8.91 17.12
N LYS A 27 7.80 8.45 15.95
CA LYS A 27 8.63 7.77 14.94
C LYS A 27 8.34 8.25 13.51
N VAL A 28 9.43 8.35 12.75
CA VAL A 28 9.40 8.48 11.30
C VAL A 28 9.94 7.19 10.68
N HIS A 29 9.11 6.54 9.87
CA HIS A 29 9.49 5.38 9.07
C HIS A 29 9.64 5.79 7.61
N VAL A 30 10.73 5.38 6.97
CA VAL A 30 10.91 5.48 5.52
C VAL A 30 11.21 4.09 5.00
N LEU A 31 10.31 3.54 4.20
CA LEU A 31 10.39 2.16 3.69
C LEU A 31 10.56 2.19 2.16
N PRO A 32 11.73 1.81 1.61
CA PRO A 32 11.88 1.68 0.15
C PRO A 32 10.90 0.67 -0.45
N ASP A 33 10.68 -0.43 0.27
CA ASP A 33 9.69 -1.49 0.06
C ASP A 33 9.26 -1.77 -1.40
N PRO A 34 10.19 -2.20 -2.29
CA PRO A 34 9.85 -2.47 -3.68
C PRO A 34 8.84 -3.63 -3.85
N TRP A 35 8.76 -4.54 -2.89
CA TRP A 35 8.00 -5.78 -2.99
C TRP A 35 6.84 -5.91 -1.99
N GLY A 36 6.68 -4.96 -1.07
CA GLY A 36 5.63 -4.99 -0.04
C GLY A 36 6.02 -5.69 1.26
N LEU A 37 7.19 -6.33 1.37
CA LEU A 37 7.60 -7.05 2.58
C LEU A 37 7.68 -6.13 3.81
N GLN A 38 8.26 -4.94 3.68
CA GLN A 38 8.47 -4.06 4.84
C GLN A 38 7.15 -3.47 5.35
N SER A 39 6.23 -3.13 4.43
CA SER A 39 4.89 -2.67 4.78
C SER A 39 4.04 -3.78 5.38
N VAL A 40 4.14 -5.02 4.90
CA VAL A 40 3.51 -6.17 5.57
C VAL A 40 4.00 -6.29 7.01
N GLU A 41 5.31 -6.23 7.24
CA GLU A 41 5.88 -6.29 8.59
C GLU A 41 5.34 -5.14 9.46
N LEU A 42 5.46 -3.89 9.00
CA LEU A 42 5.07 -2.72 9.76
C LEU A 42 3.58 -2.71 10.15
N PHE A 43 2.69 -3.09 9.22
CA PHE A 43 1.25 -2.94 9.43
C PHE A 43 0.58 -4.22 9.98
N PHE A 44 1.09 -5.41 9.65
CA PHE A 44 0.41 -6.67 9.96
C PHE A 44 1.11 -7.50 11.03
N GLN A 45 2.40 -7.32 11.33
CA GLN A 45 3.12 -8.18 12.28
C GLN A 45 2.48 -8.16 13.68
N ALA A 46 2.20 -6.97 14.22
CA ALA A 46 1.58 -6.85 15.55
C ALA A 46 0.10 -7.24 15.57
N SER A 47 -0.60 -7.08 14.45
CA SER A 47 -2.05 -7.29 14.36
C SER A 47 -2.42 -8.70 13.89
N GLY A 48 -1.45 -9.45 13.36
CA GLY A 48 -1.61 -10.76 12.72
C GLY A 48 -2.34 -10.70 11.38
N SER A 49 -2.06 -11.69 10.53
CA SER A 49 -2.90 -12.10 9.39
C SER A 49 -2.72 -13.60 9.23
N ASN A 50 -3.79 -14.33 8.87
CA ASN A 50 -3.69 -15.75 8.52
C ASN A 50 -3.58 -15.98 7.00
N SER A 51 -3.78 -14.92 6.21
CA SER A 51 -3.77 -14.94 4.76
C SER A 51 -2.77 -13.93 4.20
N ILE A 52 -2.18 -14.22 3.05
CA ILE A 52 -1.40 -13.26 2.25
C ILE A 52 -1.70 -13.45 0.77
N ILE A 53 -1.63 -12.36 0.00
CA ILE A 53 -1.75 -12.40 -1.46
C ILE A 53 -0.35 -12.23 -2.05
N ILE A 54 0.02 -13.10 -2.99
CA ILE A 54 1.28 -13.02 -3.71
C ILE A 54 0.94 -12.76 -5.18
N ALA A 55 1.32 -11.58 -5.67
CA ALA A 55 1.09 -11.17 -7.05
C ALA A 55 2.31 -11.46 -7.92
N GLU A 56 2.09 -11.91 -9.15
CA GLU A 56 3.12 -11.88 -10.19
C GLU A 56 3.61 -10.44 -10.40
N ASN A 57 4.89 -10.29 -10.76
CA ASN A 57 5.49 -8.99 -11.10
C ASN A 57 5.06 -8.51 -12.50
N THR A 58 3.74 -8.44 -12.70
CA THR A 58 3.06 -7.85 -13.86
C THR A 58 2.08 -6.79 -13.35
N ASP A 59 1.84 -5.73 -14.13
CA ASP A 59 1.02 -4.60 -13.68
C ASP A 59 -0.43 -5.03 -13.44
N SER A 60 -0.96 -5.85 -14.34
CA SER A 60 -2.31 -6.41 -14.26
C SER A 60 -2.50 -7.28 -13.02
N SER A 61 -1.52 -8.13 -12.67
CA SER A 61 -1.58 -8.97 -11.46
C SER A 61 -1.46 -8.16 -10.18
N GLN A 62 -0.62 -7.13 -10.16
CA GLN A 62 -0.50 -6.22 -9.03
C GLN A 62 -1.79 -5.43 -8.77
N LEU A 63 -2.43 -4.88 -9.80
CA LEU A 63 -3.72 -4.19 -9.67
C LEU A 63 -4.84 -5.12 -9.20
N ARG A 64 -4.85 -6.35 -9.71
CA ARG A 64 -5.79 -7.39 -9.29
C ARG A 64 -5.59 -7.75 -7.82
N ALA A 65 -4.36 -8.03 -7.42
CA ALA A 65 -4.01 -8.34 -6.04
C ALA A 65 -4.33 -7.18 -5.09
N ALA A 66 -4.07 -5.93 -5.49
CA ALA A 66 -4.41 -4.75 -4.71
C ALA A 66 -5.92 -4.63 -4.48
N SER A 67 -6.73 -4.89 -5.50
CA SER A 67 -8.19 -4.91 -5.39
C SER A 67 -8.67 -5.93 -4.35
N ILE A 68 -8.09 -7.14 -4.35
CA ILE A 68 -8.43 -8.21 -3.41
C ILE A 68 -7.93 -7.87 -2.00
N ALA A 69 -6.69 -7.38 -1.89
CA ALA A 69 -6.04 -7.01 -0.62
C ALA A 69 -6.86 -5.98 0.14
N VAL A 70 -7.30 -4.91 -0.54
CA VAL A 70 -8.08 -3.84 0.06
C VAL A 70 -9.49 -4.32 0.44
N ALA A 71 -10.16 -5.07 -0.44
CA ALA A 71 -11.50 -5.60 -0.18
C ALA A 71 -11.52 -6.59 0.99
N GLN A 72 -10.52 -7.47 1.07
CA GLN A 72 -10.45 -8.53 2.09
C GLN A 72 -9.68 -8.14 3.34
N ARG A 73 -9.03 -6.96 3.36
CA ARG A 73 -8.16 -6.51 4.45
C ARG A 73 -6.99 -7.49 4.69
N VAL A 74 -6.44 -8.03 3.62
CA VAL A 74 -5.36 -9.04 3.63
C VAL A 74 -4.08 -8.39 3.06
N PRO A 75 -2.89 -8.64 3.64
CA PRO A 75 -1.64 -8.13 3.09
C PRO A 75 -1.34 -8.74 1.71
N MET A 76 -0.62 -8.00 0.88
CA MET A 76 -0.08 -8.48 -0.38
C MET A 76 1.41 -8.18 -0.53
N VAL A 77 2.06 -8.98 -1.37
CA VAL A 77 3.43 -8.77 -1.85
C VAL A 77 3.48 -8.95 -3.37
N THR A 78 4.43 -8.29 -4.01
CA THR A 78 4.79 -8.57 -5.41
C THR A 78 5.95 -9.55 -5.40
N TYR A 79 5.78 -10.69 -6.09
CA TYR A 79 6.74 -11.77 -6.11
C TYR A 79 7.89 -11.49 -7.08
N ASP A 80 9.10 -11.66 -6.59
CA ASP A 80 10.31 -11.73 -7.39
C ASP A 80 11.19 -12.89 -6.86
N ASP A 81 11.89 -13.60 -7.74
CA ASP A 81 12.72 -14.72 -7.30
C ASP A 81 13.84 -14.29 -6.34
N SER A 82 14.30 -13.02 -6.42
CA SER A 82 15.31 -12.47 -5.50
C SER A 82 14.82 -12.36 -4.05
N MET A 83 13.51 -12.24 -3.82
CA MET A 83 12.93 -12.05 -2.48
C MET A 83 12.31 -13.32 -1.88
N ARG A 84 12.33 -14.45 -2.60
CA ARG A 84 11.69 -15.72 -2.18
C ARG A 84 12.04 -16.14 -0.75
N SER A 85 13.32 -16.10 -0.38
CA SER A 85 13.76 -16.53 0.95
C SER A 85 13.21 -15.64 2.07
N GLU A 86 13.16 -14.33 1.84
CA GLU A 86 12.63 -13.35 2.79
C GLU A 86 11.11 -13.49 2.91
N LEU A 87 10.41 -13.72 1.80
CA LEU A 87 8.98 -13.98 1.78
C LEU A 87 8.61 -15.24 2.59
N ILE A 88 9.34 -16.34 2.41
CA ILE A 88 9.10 -17.57 3.20
C ILE A 88 9.29 -17.29 4.70
N ALA A 89 10.37 -16.61 5.08
CA ALA A 89 10.62 -16.26 6.48
C ALA A 89 9.51 -15.36 7.05
N GLN A 90 8.97 -14.45 6.25
CA GLN A 90 7.88 -13.57 6.66
C GLN A 90 6.54 -14.31 6.79
N ILE A 91 6.22 -15.22 5.87
CA ILE A 91 5.05 -16.11 5.94
C ILE A 91 5.07 -16.88 7.26
N ASP A 92 6.22 -17.45 7.62
CA ASP A 92 6.42 -18.19 8.87
C ASP A 92 6.27 -17.27 10.09
N ALA A 93 6.93 -16.10 10.08
CA ALA A 93 6.90 -15.15 11.19
C ALA A 93 5.50 -14.58 11.47
N LEU A 94 4.67 -14.42 10.43
CA LEU A 94 3.29 -13.95 10.55
C LEU A 94 2.30 -15.06 10.90
N GLY A 95 2.70 -16.33 10.81
CA GLY A 95 1.81 -17.48 10.99
C GLY A 95 0.75 -17.58 9.88
N ILE A 96 1.13 -17.23 8.64
CA ILE A 96 0.25 -17.35 7.48
C ILE A 96 -0.04 -18.83 7.24
N THR A 97 -1.31 -19.14 7.01
CA THR A 97 -1.78 -20.51 6.71
C THR A 97 -2.44 -20.59 5.33
N ARG A 98 -2.76 -19.44 4.73
CA ARG A 98 -3.42 -19.34 3.43
C ARG A 98 -2.70 -18.34 2.52
N ILE A 99 -2.48 -18.75 1.29
CA ILE A 99 -1.85 -17.93 0.26
C ILE A 99 -2.79 -17.85 -0.94
N LEU A 100 -3.06 -16.65 -1.43
CA LEU A 100 -3.67 -16.46 -2.76
C LEU A 100 -2.58 -16.05 -3.74
N LEU A 101 -2.41 -16.80 -4.81
CA LEU A 101 -1.56 -16.45 -5.95
C LEU A 101 -2.39 -15.69 -6.99
N VAL A 102 -1.87 -14.57 -7.48
CA VAL A 102 -2.49 -13.76 -8.54
C VAL A 102 -1.51 -13.64 -9.71
N GLY A 103 -1.92 -14.11 -10.88
CA GLY A 103 -1.03 -14.26 -12.05
C GLY A 103 -0.52 -15.69 -12.22
N ASP A 104 0.41 -15.90 -13.15
CA ASP A 104 0.99 -17.21 -13.48
C ASP A 104 2.29 -17.43 -12.70
N LEU A 105 2.16 -17.73 -11.41
CA LEU A 105 3.28 -17.89 -10.50
C LEU A 105 3.65 -19.37 -10.28
N PRO A 106 4.92 -19.77 -10.49
CA PRO A 106 5.41 -21.08 -10.08
C PRO A 106 5.77 -21.08 -8.59
N PHE A 107 4.79 -20.79 -7.72
CA PHE A 107 4.96 -20.79 -6.27
C PHE A 107 4.44 -22.10 -5.67
N ALA A 108 5.36 -22.94 -5.19
CA ALA A 108 5.02 -24.20 -4.53
C ALA A 108 5.28 -24.11 -3.02
N SER A 109 4.35 -24.61 -2.21
CA SER A 109 4.57 -24.72 -0.77
C SER A 109 5.67 -25.74 -0.47
N THR A 110 6.57 -25.37 0.44
CA THR A 110 7.47 -26.33 1.11
C THR A 110 6.95 -26.76 2.49
N HIS A 111 5.83 -26.19 2.97
CA HIS A 111 5.25 -26.42 4.28
C HIS A 111 3.88 -27.10 4.18
N GLY A 112 3.69 -28.20 4.92
CA GLY A 112 2.54 -29.11 4.76
C GLY A 112 1.17 -28.51 5.11
N ASP A 113 1.13 -27.44 5.91
CA ASP A 113 -0.13 -26.85 6.41
C ASP A 113 -0.55 -25.57 5.65
N LEU A 114 0.22 -25.16 4.62
CA LEU A 114 -0.13 -23.98 3.79
C LEU A 114 -1.15 -24.36 2.73
N GLU A 115 -2.30 -23.69 2.76
CA GLU A 115 -3.32 -23.73 1.72
C GLU A 115 -2.97 -22.71 0.63
N ILE A 116 -2.74 -23.17 -0.59
CA ILE A 116 -2.46 -22.31 -1.75
C ILE A 116 -3.69 -22.27 -2.65
N LEU A 117 -4.21 -21.06 -2.83
CA LEU A 117 -5.31 -20.72 -3.72
C LEU A 117 -4.77 -19.98 -4.93
N HIS A 118 -5.47 -20.09 -6.06
CA HIS A 118 -5.13 -19.38 -7.29
C HIS A 118 -6.30 -18.46 -7.67
N ASP A 119 -6.00 -17.21 -8.00
CA ASP A 119 -6.98 -16.29 -8.59
C ASP A 119 -7.18 -16.64 -10.08
N PRO A 120 -8.40 -17.01 -10.50
CA PRO A 120 -8.66 -17.37 -11.89
C PRO A 120 -8.58 -16.20 -12.89
N GLY A 121 -8.48 -14.97 -12.39
CA GLY A 121 -8.32 -13.76 -13.21
C GLY A 121 -9.59 -13.26 -13.90
N THR A 122 -10.77 -13.76 -13.52
CA THR A 122 -12.07 -13.28 -14.02
C THR A 122 -12.82 -12.46 -12.96
N THR A 123 -13.63 -11.51 -13.39
CA THR A 123 -14.51 -10.72 -12.50
C THR A 123 -15.55 -11.60 -11.81
N GLN A 124 -16.04 -12.65 -12.49
CA GLN A 124 -16.96 -13.61 -11.89
C GLN A 124 -16.29 -14.37 -10.74
N ALA A 125 -15.11 -14.95 -11.00
CA ALA A 125 -14.35 -15.66 -9.98
C ALA A 125 -13.98 -14.74 -8.80
N LEU A 126 -13.66 -13.47 -9.09
CA LEU A 126 -13.42 -12.46 -8.04
C LEU A 126 -14.60 -12.42 -7.07
N GLY A 127 -15.81 -12.24 -7.62
CA GLY A 127 -16.99 -12.09 -6.79
C GLY A 127 -17.37 -13.35 -6.04
N GLU A 128 -17.15 -14.52 -6.63
CA GLU A 128 -17.35 -15.81 -5.97
C GLU A 128 -16.36 -16.02 -4.81
N MET A 129 -15.06 -15.81 -5.02
CA MET A 129 -14.03 -15.99 -3.98
C MET A 129 -14.17 -14.99 -2.83
N THR A 130 -14.67 -13.79 -3.12
CA THR A 130 -14.73 -12.70 -2.14
C THR A 130 -16.10 -12.51 -1.51
N ALA A 131 -17.12 -13.16 -2.07
CA ALA A 131 -18.54 -12.95 -1.75
C ALA A 131 -19.03 -11.50 -1.95
N PHE A 132 -18.40 -10.73 -2.86
CA PHE A 132 -18.79 -9.36 -3.17
C PHE A 132 -19.02 -9.13 -4.67
N GLN A 133 -19.80 -8.11 -5.01
CA GLN A 133 -19.96 -7.69 -6.40
C GLN A 133 -19.00 -6.55 -6.71
N PHE A 134 -18.10 -6.76 -7.68
CA PHE A 134 -17.10 -5.77 -8.04
C PHE A 134 -17.52 -4.86 -9.19
N THR A 135 -17.12 -3.60 -9.10
CA THR A 135 -17.19 -2.64 -10.22
C THR A 135 -15.80 -2.45 -10.80
N SER A 136 -15.64 -2.68 -12.10
CA SER A 136 -14.33 -2.49 -12.75
C SER A 136 -14.00 -1.02 -12.95
N GLN A 137 -12.78 -0.64 -12.57
CA GLN A 137 -12.17 0.63 -12.90
C GLN A 137 -10.93 0.36 -13.77
N VAL A 138 -10.89 0.98 -14.93
CA VAL A 138 -9.73 0.90 -15.83
C VAL A 138 -8.71 1.94 -15.41
N VAL A 139 -7.46 1.51 -15.26
CA VAL A 139 -6.29 2.37 -15.14
C VAL A 139 -5.73 2.55 -16.55
N ASP A 140 -5.54 3.80 -16.97
CA ASP A 140 -5.19 4.12 -18.35
C ASP A 140 -3.69 4.01 -18.66
N SER A 141 -2.82 4.19 -17.66
CA SER A 141 -1.36 4.04 -17.81
C SER A 141 -0.66 3.55 -16.53
N PRO A 142 0.55 2.98 -16.62
CA PRO A 142 1.32 2.50 -15.45
C PRO A 142 1.53 3.56 -14.38
N GLU A 143 1.76 4.82 -14.78
CA GLU A 143 1.98 5.94 -13.85
C GLU A 143 0.74 6.25 -12.98
N GLY A 144 -0.45 5.80 -13.41
CA GLY A 144 -1.70 5.95 -12.69
C GLY A 144 -1.96 4.88 -11.62
N MET A 145 -1.17 3.80 -11.57
CA MET A 145 -1.45 2.64 -10.72
C MET A 145 -1.48 2.98 -9.22
N VAL A 146 -0.45 3.66 -8.72
CA VAL A 146 -0.39 4.04 -7.29
C VAL A 146 -1.57 4.91 -6.89
N LYS A 147 -1.89 5.90 -7.72
CA LYS A 147 -3.04 6.77 -7.47
C LYS A 147 -4.35 5.97 -7.49
N ALA A 148 -4.53 5.09 -8.47
CA ALA A 148 -5.72 4.27 -8.57
C ALA A 148 -5.91 3.40 -7.32
N VAL A 149 -4.84 2.79 -6.79
CA VAL A 149 -4.89 1.97 -5.57
C VAL A 149 -5.14 2.82 -4.32
N ALA A 150 -4.52 3.99 -4.21
CA ALA A 150 -4.72 4.90 -3.08
C ALA A 150 -6.19 5.39 -2.98
N ASP A 151 -6.84 5.57 -4.13
CA ASP A 151 -8.24 5.98 -4.25
C ASP A 151 -9.25 4.83 -4.03
N VAL A 152 -8.80 3.56 -3.89
CA VAL A 152 -9.71 2.42 -3.63
C VAL A 152 -10.19 2.42 -2.19
N GLU A 153 -11.51 2.44 -2.02
CA GLU A 153 -12.15 2.20 -0.73
C GLU A 153 -12.60 0.75 -0.57
N SER A 154 -12.34 0.16 0.59
CA SER A 154 -12.70 -1.25 0.88
C SER A 154 -14.20 -1.55 0.77
N ALA A 155 -15.06 -0.54 0.91
CA ALA A 155 -16.50 -0.69 0.88
C ALA A 155 -17.07 -0.64 -0.55
N ASP A 156 -16.29 -0.16 -1.52
CA ASP A 156 -16.76 0.08 -2.89
C ASP A 156 -16.56 -1.16 -3.80
N PHE A 157 -15.74 -2.13 -3.35
CA PHE A 157 -15.40 -3.35 -4.10
C PHE A 157 -14.98 -3.03 -5.53
N THR A 158 -13.96 -2.20 -5.68
CA THR A 158 -13.41 -1.80 -6.99
C THR A 158 -12.42 -2.85 -7.50
N GLU A 159 -12.61 -3.29 -8.74
CA GLU A 159 -11.67 -4.15 -9.46
C GLU A 159 -10.84 -3.29 -10.41
N LEU A 160 -9.57 -3.05 -10.05
CA LEU A 160 -8.64 -2.33 -10.88
C LEU A 160 -8.17 -3.19 -12.06
N LYS A 161 -8.16 -2.62 -13.26
CA LYS A 161 -7.72 -3.28 -14.49
C LYS A 161 -6.76 -2.40 -15.28
N ALA A 162 -5.62 -2.94 -15.68
CA ALA A 162 -4.71 -2.27 -16.60
C ALA A 162 -5.33 -2.21 -18.01
N ALA A 163 -5.32 -1.04 -18.65
CA ALA A 163 -5.75 -0.88 -20.03
C ALA A 163 -4.74 -1.49 -21.04
N TRP A 164 -3.47 -1.58 -20.65
CA TRP A 164 -2.35 -1.92 -21.53
C TRP A 164 -1.91 -3.38 -21.45
N GLU A 165 -2.29 -4.10 -20.39
CA GLU A 165 -1.84 -5.47 -20.15
C GLU A 165 -3.01 -6.35 -19.69
N PRO A 166 -3.29 -7.47 -20.37
CA PRO A 166 -4.33 -8.38 -19.94
C PRO A 166 -3.87 -9.19 -18.71
N LEU A 167 -4.76 -9.29 -17.72
CA LEU A 167 -4.57 -10.22 -16.60
C LEU A 167 -4.59 -11.67 -17.12
N TYR A 168 -3.69 -12.51 -16.59
CA TYR A 168 -3.72 -13.96 -16.78
C TYR A 168 -5.09 -14.54 -16.41
N ARG A 169 -5.57 -15.52 -17.18
CA ARG A 169 -6.87 -16.15 -16.92
C ARG A 169 -6.77 -17.65 -17.05
N GLU A 170 -7.34 -18.32 -16.06
CA GLU A 170 -7.59 -19.75 -16.15
C GLU A 170 -8.83 -20.01 -17.02
N GLU A 171 -8.78 -21.03 -17.87
CA GLU A 171 -9.93 -21.41 -18.70
C GLU A 171 -11.05 -22.04 -17.88
N ARG A 172 -10.71 -22.71 -16.78
CA ARG A 172 -11.61 -23.39 -15.86
C ARG A 172 -11.05 -23.25 -14.46
N TRP A 173 -11.92 -22.93 -13.52
CA TRP A 173 -11.57 -22.77 -12.13
C TRP A 173 -12.63 -23.36 -11.22
N GLU A 174 -12.20 -23.73 -10.02
CA GLU A 174 -13.07 -23.93 -8.87
C GLU A 174 -12.77 -22.79 -7.89
N THR A 175 -13.81 -22.13 -7.37
CA THR A 175 -13.61 -21.01 -6.46
C THR A 175 -13.61 -21.46 -5.01
N GLU A 176 -12.53 -21.13 -4.31
CA GLU A 176 -12.45 -21.25 -2.86
C GLU A 176 -12.50 -19.85 -2.23
N PRO A 177 -13.26 -19.66 -1.14
CA PRO A 177 -13.46 -18.34 -0.57
C PRO A 177 -12.21 -17.86 0.19
N ILE A 178 -11.90 -16.57 0.02
CA ILE A 178 -10.90 -15.85 0.81
C ILE A 178 -11.65 -15.06 1.88
N PRO A 179 -11.52 -15.42 3.17
CA PRO A 179 -12.23 -14.77 4.25
C PRO A 179 -11.78 -13.32 4.40
N ALA A 180 -12.76 -12.44 4.54
CA ALA A 180 -12.53 -11.07 4.96
C ALA A 180 -11.96 -11.02 6.37
N GLN A 181 -11.05 -10.10 6.57
CA GLN A 181 -10.48 -9.80 7.88
C GLN A 181 -10.96 -8.43 8.36
N SER A 182 -10.86 -8.19 9.67
CA SER A 182 -11.25 -6.90 10.26
C SER A 182 -10.24 -5.80 9.90
N ARG A 183 -10.75 -4.56 9.80
CA ARG A 183 -9.93 -3.34 9.75
C ARG A 183 -9.03 -3.25 11.00
N ARG A 184 -7.75 -2.86 10.85
CA ARG A 184 -6.71 -2.99 11.90
C ARG A 184 -6.17 -1.68 12.44
N ASP A 185 -6.17 -0.62 11.65
CA ASP A 185 -5.73 0.73 12.07
C ASP A 185 -6.60 1.30 13.21
N SER A 186 -7.85 0.85 13.33
CA SER A 186 -8.82 1.32 14.33
C SER A 186 -9.03 2.85 14.33
N GLY A 187 -8.83 3.51 13.18
CA GLY A 187 -8.91 4.97 13.07
C GLY A 187 -7.72 5.72 13.68
N MET A 188 -6.62 5.02 14.00
CA MET A 188 -5.40 5.57 14.63
C MET A 188 -4.17 5.39 13.72
N SER A 189 -4.37 5.53 12.41
CA SER A 189 -3.29 5.50 11.41
C SER A 189 -2.36 6.72 11.59
N PRO A 190 -1.03 6.56 11.43
CA PRO A 190 -0.14 7.71 11.28
C PRO A 190 -0.45 8.45 9.96
N VAL A 191 0.21 9.59 9.74
CA VAL A 191 0.28 10.17 8.39
C VAL A 191 1.12 9.25 7.52
N ILE A 192 0.56 8.83 6.37
CA ILE A 192 1.22 7.94 5.43
C ILE A 192 1.33 8.65 4.08
N ILE A 193 2.55 8.84 3.60
CA ILE A 193 2.86 9.51 2.34
C ILE A 193 3.50 8.54 1.35
N VAL A 194 3.14 8.69 0.07
CA VAL A 194 3.66 7.89 -1.05
C VAL A 194 3.93 8.78 -2.24
N THR A 195 4.61 8.26 -3.26
CA THR A 195 4.75 8.91 -4.57
C THR A 195 4.18 8.03 -5.68
N PRO A 196 3.97 8.54 -6.90
CA PRO A 196 3.60 7.70 -8.04
C PRO A 196 4.57 6.54 -8.34
N GLU A 197 5.81 6.62 -7.84
CA GLU A 197 6.83 5.58 -7.99
C GLU A 197 6.92 4.60 -6.81
N SER A 198 6.08 4.75 -5.78
CA SER A 198 5.97 3.79 -4.69
C SER A 198 5.42 2.45 -5.20
N SER A 199 5.77 1.33 -4.58
CA SER A 199 5.25 0.04 -5.02
C SER A 199 3.74 -0.09 -4.76
N VAL A 200 3.03 -0.72 -5.71
CA VAL A 200 1.59 -1.01 -5.58
C VAL A 200 1.31 -1.84 -4.32
N ALA A 201 2.16 -2.82 -4.02
CA ALA A 201 2.04 -3.66 -2.83
C ALA A 201 2.06 -2.84 -1.54
N SER A 202 2.98 -1.87 -1.41
CA SER A 202 3.05 -1.03 -0.20
C SER A 202 1.80 -0.19 0.01
N VAL A 203 1.29 0.42 -1.06
CA VAL A 203 0.08 1.26 -1.01
C VAL A 203 -1.14 0.40 -0.68
N ALA A 204 -1.27 -0.76 -1.32
CA ALA A 204 -2.34 -1.71 -1.07
C ALA A 204 -2.32 -2.23 0.38
N ASN A 205 -1.13 -2.48 0.95
CA ASN A 205 -0.99 -2.92 2.34
C ASN A 205 -1.50 -1.88 3.34
N VAL A 206 -1.26 -0.59 3.09
CA VAL A 206 -1.83 0.49 3.92
C VAL A 206 -3.35 0.48 3.86
N LYS A 207 -3.92 0.48 2.64
CA LYS A 207 -5.37 0.51 2.45
C LYS A 207 -6.04 -0.77 3.01
N ALA A 208 -5.42 -1.93 2.85
CA ALA A 208 -5.84 -3.21 3.43
C ALA A 208 -5.79 -3.19 4.96
N TRP A 209 -4.76 -2.58 5.56
CA TRP A 209 -4.68 -2.36 7.00
C TRP A 209 -5.76 -1.40 7.51
N GLY A 210 -6.14 -0.44 6.65
CA GLY A 210 -7.18 0.56 6.88
C GLY A 210 -6.69 1.97 7.09
N GLY A 211 -5.40 2.22 6.85
CA GLY A 211 -4.85 3.57 6.82
C GLY A 211 -5.26 4.32 5.56
N GLU A 212 -5.12 5.64 5.63
CA GLU A 212 -5.24 6.52 4.47
C GLU A 212 -3.86 6.86 3.92
N VAL A 213 -3.79 7.10 2.60
CA VAL A 213 -2.55 7.38 1.89
C VAL A 213 -2.63 8.73 1.20
N TRP A 214 -1.60 9.56 1.39
CA TRP A 214 -1.44 10.82 0.68
C TRP A 214 -0.40 10.69 -0.43
N VAL A 215 -0.83 10.81 -1.68
CA VAL A 215 0.07 10.76 -2.84
C VAL A 215 0.70 12.12 -3.08
N MET A 216 2.01 12.20 -2.89
CA MET A 216 2.85 13.37 -3.18
C MET A 216 3.47 13.24 -4.58
N PRO A 217 3.55 14.32 -5.38
CA PRO A 217 4.20 14.27 -6.70
C PRO A 217 5.67 13.84 -6.65
N THR A 218 6.40 14.17 -5.58
CA THR A 218 7.81 13.84 -5.38
C THR A 218 8.06 13.42 -3.93
N GLY A 219 9.25 12.90 -3.65
CA GLY A 219 9.67 12.53 -2.30
C GLY A 219 10.19 13.70 -1.44
N ASP A 220 10.25 14.93 -1.97
CA ASP A 220 10.72 16.11 -1.23
C ASP A 220 9.53 17.00 -0.84
N PRO A 221 9.14 17.04 0.46
CA PRO A 221 7.98 17.82 0.88
C PRO A 221 8.14 19.33 0.65
N ARG A 222 9.35 19.82 0.41
CA ARG A 222 9.64 21.24 0.18
C ARG A 222 9.28 21.69 -1.24
N ASP A 223 9.01 20.76 -2.16
CA ASP A 223 8.70 21.06 -3.56
C ASP A 223 7.39 21.84 -3.72
N SER A 224 6.49 21.78 -2.74
CA SER A 224 5.30 22.63 -2.72
C SER A 224 4.79 22.87 -1.31
N LYS A 225 4.05 23.96 -1.13
CA LYS A 225 3.44 24.28 0.18
C LYS A 225 2.39 23.25 0.59
N HIS A 226 1.68 22.66 -0.38
CA HIS A 226 0.73 21.57 -0.14
C HIS A 226 1.42 20.32 0.43
N GLN A 227 2.53 19.91 -0.18
CA GLN A 227 3.32 18.77 0.28
C GLN A 227 3.89 19.01 1.69
N MET A 228 4.43 20.19 1.95
CA MET A 228 4.94 20.53 3.27
C MET A 228 3.83 20.52 4.32
N ALA A 229 2.61 20.97 3.99
CA ALA A 229 1.50 20.96 4.94
C ALA A 229 1.16 19.54 5.44
N LEU A 230 1.24 18.51 4.57
CA LEU A 230 0.98 17.12 4.95
C LEU A 230 1.91 16.61 6.05
N VAL A 231 3.15 17.12 6.09
CA VAL A 231 4.21 16.60 6.99
C VAL A 231 4.68 17.62 8.03
N SER A 232 4.14 18.83 8.01
CA SER A 232 4.54 19.89 8.94
C SER A 232 4.37 19.41 10.38
N GLY A 233 5.39 19.61 11.22
CA GLY A 233 5.36 19.22 12.63
C GLY A 233 5.52 17.72 12.90
N LEU A 234 5.85 16.91 11.89
CA LEU A 234 6.05 15.47 11.98
C LEU A 234 7.54 15.07 11.87
N GLU A 235 8.47 15.98 12.15
CA GLU A 235 9.92 15.71 12.17
C GLU A 235 10.30 14.62 13.18
N ASP A 236 9.51 14.45 14.24
CA ASP A 236 9.65 13.36 15.21
C ASP A 236 8.54 12.32 15.05
N GLY A 237 7.75 12.36 13.97
CA GLY A 237 6.59 11.49 13.75
C GLY A 237 5.28 12.00 14.37
N PRO A 238 4.18 11.23 14.27
CA PRO A 238 4.05 9.90 13.66
C PRO A 238 3.90 9.95 12.12
N LEU A 239 4.91 9.46 11.40
CA LEU A 239 4.98 9.53 9.93
C LEU A 239 5.51 8.23 9.32
N VAL A 240 4.88 7.76 8.24
CA VAL A 240 5.38 6.67 7.40
C VAL A 240 5.46 7.15 5.95
N ALA A 241 6.64 7.05 5.35
CA ALA A 241 6.85 7.33 3.94
C ALA A 241 7.21 6.03 3.20
N LEU A 242 6.46 5.71 2.15
CA LEU A 242 6.66 4.47 1.38
C LEU A 242 7.24 4.81 0.01
N GLY A 243 8.38 4.21 -0.32
CA GLY A 243 9.11 4.39 -1.57
C GLY A 243 10.51 4.98 -1.35
N PRO A 244 11.49 4.59 -2.18
CA PRO A 244 12.87 5.05 -2.05
C PRO A 244 13.05 6.56 -2.32
N GLN A 245 12.07 7.22 -2.93
CA GLN A 245 12.09 8.64 -3.32
C GLN A 245 12.24 9.56 -2.11
N PHE A 246 11.81 9.11 -0.93
CA PHE A 246 11.91 9.85 0.33
C PHE A 246 13.31 9.78 0.96
N GLY A 247 14.18 8.86 0.50
CA GLY A 247 15.52 8.63 1.05
C GLY A 247 15.48 7.80 2.32
N ASP A 248 16.04 8.33 3.41
CA ASP A 248 15.97 7.72 4.74
C ASP A 248 15.26 8.65 5.74
N ALA A 249 15.02 8.16 6.96
CA ALA A 249 14.35 8.93 7.99
C ALA A 249 15.08 10.24 8.32
N ASN A 250 16.42 10.25 8.35
CA ASN A 250 17.18 11.46 8.68
C ASN A 250 17.03 12.53 7.58
N LEU A 251 17.08 12.12 6.32
CA LEU A 251 16.88 13.04 5.20
C LEU A 251 15.47 13.62 5.19
N LEU A 252 14.45 12.78 5.42
CA LEU A 252 13.06 13.24 5.44
C LEU A 252 12.80 14.19 6.61
N THR A 253 13.28 13.87 7.82
CA THR A 253 13.11 14.75 8.99
C THR A 253 13.87 16.05 8.84
N ASP A 254 15.07 16.03 8.26
CA ASP A 254 15.82 17.24 7.91
C ASP A 254 15.04 18.13 6.94
N ARG A 255 14.43 17.55 5.91
CA ARG A 255 13.57 18.28 4.95
C ARG A 255 12.35 18.92 5.63
N ILE A 256 11.72 18.22 6.58
CA ILE A 256 10.57 18.71 7.34
C ILE A 256 11.01 19.88 8.25
N MET A 257 12.10 19.73 9.00
CA MET A 257 12.63 20.76 9.90
C MET A 257 13.03 22.04 9.17
N HIS A 258 13.62 21.92 7.97
CA HIS A 258 13.96 23.08 7.15
C HIS A 258 12.72 23.84 6.63
N GLY A 259 11.57 23.17 6.59
CA GLY A 259 10.29 23.74 6.20
C GLY A 259 10.23 24.17 4.74
N TRP A 260 9.11 24.79 4.37
CA TRP A 260 8.91 25.34 3.04
C TRP A 260 9.39 26.78 2.97
N ASN A 261 10.35 27.06 2.10
CA ASN A 261 10.81 28.40 1.78
C ASN A 261 10.35 28.76 0.35
N SER A 262 9.53 29.79 0.21
CA SER A 262 8.99 30.27 -1.07
C SER A 262 10.04 30.77 -2.09
N SER A 263 11.32 30.76 -1.73
CA SER A 263 12.35 31.63 -2.31
C SER A 263 13.04 31.10 -3.58
N THR A 264 12.60 29.98 -4.17
CA THR A 264 13.34 29.36 -5.29
C THR A 264 12.59 29.31 -6.63
N HIS A 265 11.38 29.86 -6.73
CA HIS A 265 10.64 29.96 -8.01
C HIS A 265 10.46 31.38 -8.55
N ALA A 266 11.17 32.35 -7.99
CA ALA A 266 11.28 33.70 -8.54
C ALA A 266 12.70 33.95 -9.07
N ASN A 267 13.08 33.24 -10.13
CA ASN A 267 14.03 33.66 -11.18
C ASN A 267 14.48 32.46 -12.01
N SER A 268 13.80 32.21 -13.13
CA SER A 268 14.33 31.55 -14.33
C SER A 268 13.57 32.09 -15.53
#